data_AF-A0A7Y0ELT2-F1
#
_entry.id   AF-A0A7Y0ELT2-F1
#
_cell.length_a   1.000
_cell.length_b   1.000
_cell.length_c   1.000
_cell.angle_alpha   90.00
_cell.angle_beta   90.00
_cell.angle_gamma   90.00
#
_symmetry.space_group_name_H-M   'P 1'
#
loop_
_entity.id
_entity.type
_entity.pdbx_description
1 polymer ?
#
loop_
_entity_poly.entity_id
_entity_poly.type
_entity_poly.pdbx_seq_one_letter_code
_entity_poly.pdbx_strand_id
1 'polypeptide(L)' 'MVASNAFIITEMEKHAQENGIKEGIKEGEKKKAIEMAREMLKDNEPIEKIKKYTKLSDEEIEKIK' A
#
# COMPACT_ATOMS: atom_id res chain seq x y z
N MET A 1 0.95 -41.22 -2.55
CA MET A 1 1.46 -40.23 -1.57
C MET A 1 2.27 -39.10 -2.22
N VAL A 2 3.08 -39.34 -3.25
CA VAL A 2 3.91 -38.30 -3.92
C VAL A 2 3.10 -37.20 -4.63
N ALA A 3 1.97 -37.55 -5.27
CA ALA A 3 1.11 -36.58 -5.97
C ALA A 3 0.48 -35.52 -5.05
N SER A 4 0.23 -35.87 -3.78
CA SER A 4 -0.38 -34.97 -2.80
C SER A 4 0.57 -33.85 -2.35
N ASN A 5 1.87 -34.15 -2.25
CA ASN A 5 2.87 -33.14 -1.86
C ASN A 5 3.12 -32.13 -2.98
N ALA A 6 3.16 -32.58 -4.23
CA ALA A 6 3.29 -31.68 -5.38
C ALA A 6 2.11 -30.70 -5.47
N PHE A 7 0.88 -31.21 -5.29
CA PHE A 7 -0.33 -30.38 -5.27
C PHE A 7 -0.30 -29.32 -4.16
N ILE A 8 0.10 -29.70 -2.94
CA ILE A 8 0.19 -28.78 -1.80
C ILE A 8 1.22 -27.68 -2.07
N ILE A 9 2.40 -28.01 -2.62
CA ILE A 9 3.44 -27.02 -2.91
C ILE A 9 2.95 -26.00 -3.95
N THR A 10 2.29 -26.45 -5.01
CA THR A 10 1.76 -25.56 -6.05
C THR A 10 0.73 -24.58 -5.50
N GLU A 11 -0.20 -25.04 -4.64
CA GLU A 11 -1.17 -24.16 -4.01
C GLU A 11 -0.51 -23.17 -3.03
N MET A 12 0.52 -23.61 -2.31
CA MET A 12 1.31 -22.72 -1.43
C MET A 12 2.04 -21.64 -2.22
N GLU A 13 2.68 -21.98 -3.33
CA GLU A 13 3.38 -21.02 -4.20
C GLU A 13 2.42 -19.99 -4.79
N LYS A 14 1.25 -20.44 -5.26
CA LYS A 14 0.20 -19.57 -5.77
C LYS A 14 -0.29 -18.61 -4.69
N HIS A 15 -0.59 -19.10 -3.49
CA HIS A 15 -1.02 -18.26 -2.38
C HIS A 15 0.07 -17.28 -1.94
N ALA A 16 1.34 -17.70 -1.92
CA ALA A 16 2.46 -16.81 -1.61
C ALA A 16 2.59 -15.69 -2.67
N GLN A 17 2.45 -16.03 -3.95
CA GLN A 17 2.48 -15.06 -5.04
C GLN A 17 1.32 -14.06 -4.96
N GLU A 18 0.10 -14.55 -4.73
CA GLU A 18 -1.10 -13.70 -4.58
C GLU A 18 -0.95 -12.72 -3.40
N ASN A 19 -0.44 -13.21 -2.26
CA ASN A 19 -0.19 -12.35 -1.10
C ASN A 19 0.91 -11.33 -1.38
N GLY A 20 2.02 -11.74 -2.00
CA GLY A 20 3.10 -10.82 -2.36
C GLY A 20 2.64 -9.71 -3.31
N ILE A 21 1.80 -10.04 -4.31
CA ILE A 21 1.19 -9.05 -5.20
C ILE A 21 0.29 -8.09 -4.42
N LYS A 22 -0.56 -8.62 -3.53
CA LYS A 22 -1.48 -7.82 -2.72
C LYS A 22 -0.74 -6.86 -1.78
N GLU A 23 0.32 -7.33 -1.12
CA GLU A 23 1.17 -6.52 -0.26
C GLU A 23 1.90 -5.45 -1.05
N GLY A 24 2.47 -5.80 -2.20
CA GLY A 24 3.15 -4.85 -3.08
C GLY A 24 2.23 -3.74 -3.59
N ILE A 25 0.99 -4.06 -3.97
CA ILE A 25 -0.02 -3.07 -4.37
C ILE A 25 -0.34 -2.14 -3.19
N LYS A 26 -0.60 -2.70 -2.00
CA LYS A 26 -0.92 -1.91 -0.81
C LYS A 26 0.23 -0.98 -0.41
N GLU A 27 1.47 -1.45 -0.47
CA GLU A 27 2.65 -0.63 -0.19
C GLU A 27 2.82 0.48 -1.24
N GLY A 28 2.63 0.17 -2.52
CA GLY A 28 2.68 1.14 -3.62
C GLY A 28 1.62 2.24 -3.50
N GLU A 29 0.38 1.86 -3.20
CA GLU A 29 -0.71 2.82 -2.94
C GLU A 29 -0.40 3.74 -1.76
N LYS A 30 0.13 3.18 -0.67
CA LYS A 30 0.54 3.97 0.50
C LYS A 30 1.67 4.94 0.18
N LYS A 31 2.71 4.49 -0.55
CA LYS A 31 3.82 5.35 -0.98
C LYS A 31 3.33 6.50 -1.85
N LYS A 32 2.47 6.21 -2.83
CA LYS A 32 1.88 7.22 -3.71
C LYS A 32 1.06 8.26 -2.94
N ALA A 33 0.28 7.84 -1.94
CA ALA A 33 -0.48 8.75 -1.09
C ALA A 33 0.43 9.70 -0.29
N ILE A 34 1.54 9.17 0.25
CA ILE A 34 2.54 9.94 1.01
C ILE A 34 3.26 10.95 0.10
N GLU A 35 3.70 10.52 -1.09
CA GLU A 35 4.35 11.40 -2.06
C GLU A 35 3.43 12.53 -2.52
N MET A 36 2.17 12.21 -2.83
CA MET A 36 1.16 13.22 -3.17
C MET A 36 0.95 14.21 -2.02
N ALA A 37 0.80 13.72 -0.78
CA ALA A 37 0.64 14.60 0.39
C ALA A 37 1.84 15.53 0.56
N ARG A 38 3.07 15.03 0.34
CA ARG A 38 4.30 15.83 0.43
C ARG A 38 4.32 16.96 -0.60
N GLU A 39 3.95 16.71 -1.85
CA GLU A 39 3.88 17.77 -2.86
C GLU A 39 2.75 18.77 -2.55
N MET A 40 1.57 18.29 -2.14
CA MET A 40 0.47 19.18 -1.75
C MET A 40 0.83 20.08 -0.55
N LEU A 41 1.59 19.57 0.43
CA LEU A 41 2.10 20.38 1.54
C LEU A 41 3.06 21.47 1.07
N LYS A 42 3.97 21.15 0.11
CA LYS A 42 4.87 22.15 -0.50
C LYS A 42 4.10 23.23 -1.24
N ASP A 43 3.00 22.86 -1.86
CA ASP A 43 2.09 23.79 -2.56
C ASP A 43 1.18 24.57 -1.60
N ASN A 44 1.35 24.41 -0.27
CA ASN A 44 0.54 25.03 0.78
C ASN A 44 -0.97 24.71 0.66
N GLU A 45 -1.31 23.53 0.15
CA GLU A 45 -2.70 23.10 0.06
C GLU A 45 -3.30 22.86 1.46
N PRO A 46 -4.62 23.13 1.65
CA PRO A 46 -5.26 22.91 2.94
C PRO A 46 -5.22 21.44 3.39
N ILE A 47 -4.98 21.21 4.68
CA ILE A 47 -4.91 19.85 5.28
C ILE A 47 -6.16 19.02 4.96
N GLU A 48 -7.35 19.61 5.01
CA GLU A 48 -8.61 18.92 4.64
C GLU A 48 -8.60 18.41 3.19
N LYS A 49 -8.02 19.20 2.27
CA LYS A 49 -7.89 18.82 0.86
C LYS A 49 -6.89 17.67 0.72
N ILE A 50 -5.76 17.74 1.43
CA ILE A 50 -4.76 16.68 1.45
C ILE A 50 -5.40 15.36 1.91
N LYS A 51 -6.07 15.34 3.07
CA LYS A 51 -6.80 14.17 3.58
C LYS A 51 -7.78 13.60 2.57
N LYS A 52 -8.56 14.48 1.91
CA LYS A 52 -9.59 14.07 0.96
C LYS A 52 -9.01 13.29 -0.22
N TYR A 53 -7.86 13.71 -0.75
CA TYR A 53 -7.25 13.11 -1.95
C TYR A 53 -6.29 11.97 -1.64
N THR A 54 -5.52 12.06 -0.56
CA THR A 54 -4.50 11.05 -0.21
C THR A 54 -5.06 9.94 0.69
N LYS A 55 -6.23 10.17 1.30
CA LYS A 55 -6.87 9.28 2.29
C LYS A 55 -6.02 9.04 3.54
N LEU A 56 -5.00 9.88 3.77
CA LEU A 56 -4.18 9.83 4.97
C LEU A 56 -4.91 10.44 6.16
N SER A 57 -4.61 9.93 7.36
CA SER A 57 -5.08 10.53 8.61
C SER A 57 -4.34 11.83 8.94
N ASP A 58 -4.86 12.60 9.90
CA ASP A 58 -4.16 13.78 10.42
C ASP A 58 -2.78 13.41 10.98
N GLU A 59 -2.69 12.29 11.69
CA GLU A 59 -1.42 11.78 12.23
C GLU A 59 -0.42 11.39 11.14
N GLU A 60 -0.89 10.81 10.04
CA GLU A 60 -0.03 10.46 8.91
C GLU A 60 0.47 11.70 8.18
N ILE A 61 -0.37 12.73 8.03
CA ILE A 61 0.03 14.00 7.40
C ILE A 61 1.01 14.77 8.30
N GLU A 62 0.80 14.79 9.61
CA GLU A 62 1.72 15.46 10.55
C GLU A 62 3.10 14.79 10.57
N LYS A 63 3.19 13.48 10.29
CA LYS A 63 4.49 12.77 10.12
C LYS A 63 5.22 13.11 8.82
N ILE A 64 4.55 13.70 7.84
CA ILE A 64 5.13 14.08 6.54
C ILE A 64 5.71 15.49 6.57
N LYS A 65 5.07 16.37 7.35
CA LYS A 65 5.45 17.76 7.57
C LYS A 65 6.83 17.86 8.24
#